data_AF-A0AAI9Y8H5-F1
#
_entry.id   AF-A0AAI9Y8H5-F1
#
_cell.length_a   1.000
_cell.length_b   1.000
_cell.length_c   1.000
_cell.angle_alpha   90.00
_cell.angle_beta   90.00
_cell.angle_gamma   90.00
#
_symmetry.space_group_name_H-M   'P 1'
#
loop_
_entity.id
_entity.type
_entity.pdbx_description
1 polymer ?
#
loop_
_entity_poly.entity_id
_entity_poly.type
_entity_poly.pdbx_seq_one_letter_code
_entity_poly.pdbx_strand_id
1 'polypeptide(L)'
;MASVVDTDRIGADAIGRRIDGADEKTLITRSEEYGEQQQPSGLERYINHSSVVNFGVIILASWESFAVTFQFALANGGPASMFYGSILAGFGACAVGFSLAELASIDPTVGAQYRWSANLAPSANRFWGLLQGWITTAAWCFACGGPPSILANIITSLAIFNYDNYAPER
;
A
#
# COMPACT_ATOMS: atom_id res chain seq x y z
N MET A 1 27.63 34.71 69.99
CA MET A 1 26.29 34.47 69.41
C MET A 1 26.48 33.80 68.06
N ALA A 2 25.70 32.76 67.81
CA ALA A 2 25.90 31.64 66.87
C ALA A 2 26.46 31.98 65.47
N SER A 3 27.54 31.29 65.09
CA SER A 3 27.91 31.08 63.69
C SER A 3 26.92 30.09 63.09
N VAL A 4 25.98 30.58 62.29
CA VAL A 4 25.10 29.75 61.47
C VAL A 4 25.97 29.08 60.42
N VAL A 5 26.28 27.80 60.62
CA VAL A 5 26.91 26.94 59.62
C VAL A 5 25.90 26.78 58.48
N ASP A 6 26.29 27.25 57.30
CA ASP A 6 25.51 27.20 56.07
C ASP A 6 25.52 25.75 55.53
N THR A 7 24.62 24.92 56.08
CA THR A 7 24.48 23.50 55.73
C THR A 7 23.93 23.28 54.32
N ASP A 8 23.41 24.33 53.67
CA ASP A 8 22.73 24.23 52.36
C ASP A 8 23.74 24.14 51.19
N ARG A 9 24.89 24.82 51.32
CA ARG A 9 25.98 24.74 50.33
C ARG A 9 26.69 23.39 50.31
N ILE A 10 26.75 22.70 51.45
CA ILE A 10 27.43 21.39 51.54
C ILE A 10 26.60 20.30 50.85
N GLY A 11 25.26 20.40 50.86
CA GLY A 11 24.37 19.46 50.18
C GLY A 11 24.47 19.55 48.66
N ALA A 12 24.56 20.76 48.10
CA ALA A 12 24.65 20.97 46.64
C ALA A 12 25.99 20.48 46.06
N ASP A 13 27.11 20.73 46.75
CA ASP A 13 28.45 20.30 46.30
C ASP A 13 28.67 18.79 46.44
N ALA A 14 28.03 18.14 47.43
CA ALA A 14 28.12 16.69 47.63
C ALA A 14 27.29 15.88 46.62
N ILE A 15 26.20 16.46 46.10
CA ILE A 15 25.40 15.88 45.01
C ILE A 15 26.09 16.12 43.66
N GLY A 16 26.69 17.30 43.46
CA GLY A 16 27.39 17.66 42.22
C GLY A 16 28.70 16.90 41.95
N ARG A 17 29.40 16.41 42.98
CA ARG A 17 30.66 15.64 42.81
C ARG A 17 30.50 14.13 42.64
N ARG A 18 29.29 13.58 42.82
CA ARG A 18 29.04 12.14 42.64
C ARG A 18 28.72 11.74 41.20
N ILE A 19 28.53 12.71 40.31
CA ILE A 19 28.26 12.51 38.88
C ILE A 19 29.53 12.58 38.02
N ASP A 20 30.72 12.54 38.63
CA ASP A 20 31.98 12.74 37.93
C ASP A 20 32.54 11.43 37.35
N GLY A 21 32.47 11.31 36.03
CA GLY A 21 33.34 10.51 35.17
C GLY A 21 33.04 9.01 35.04
N ALA A 22 32.55 8.34 36.08
CA ALA A 22 32.22 6.91 36.02
C ALA A 22 30.86 6.66 35.33
N ASP A 23 29.85 7.46 35.66
CA ASP A 23 28.53 7.40 35.02
C ASP A 23 28.57 7.93 33.60
N GLU A 24 29.34 8.99 33.32
CA GLU A 24 29.49 9.52 31.96
C GLU A 24 30.17 8.49 31.04
N LYS A 25 31.26 7.85 31.46
CA LYS A 25 31.88 6.77 30.67
C LYS A 25 30.96 5.56 30.52
N THR A 26 30.18 5.22 31.55
CA THR A 26 29.21 4.11 31.46
C THR A 26 28.06 4.46 30.53
N LEU A 27 27.61 5.72 30.49
CA LEU A 27 26.59 6.21 29.57
C LEU A 27 27.13 6.32 28.14
N ILE A 28 28.39 6.73 27.95
CA ILE A 28 29.06 6.78 26.65
C ILE A 28 29.25 5.35 26.13
N THR A 29 29.81 4.44 26.93
CA THR A 29 29.97 3.02 26.58
C THR A 29 28.62 2.34 26.34
N ARG A 30 27.58 2.67 27.13
CA ARG A 30 26.22 2.18 26.88
C ARG A 30 25.62 2.81 25.61
N SER A 31 25.92 4.07 25.30
CA SER A 31 25.48 4.73 24.05
C SER A 31 26.23 4.23 22.82
N GLU A 32 27.49 3.82 22.97
CA GLU A 32 28.31 3.14 21.96
C GLU A 32 27.80 1.69 21.76
N GLU A 33 27.49 0.96 22.83
CA GLU A 33 26.81 -0.35 22.76
C GLU A 33 25.41 -0.25 22.14
N TYR A 34 24.63 0.79 22.45
CA TYR A 34 23.33 1.04 21.80
C TYR A 34 23.47 1.46 20.33
N GLY A 35 24.60 2.09 19.95
CA GLY A 35 24.93 2.44 18.57
C GLY A 35 25.38 1.24 17.74
N GLU A 36 26.10 0.28 18.33
CA GLU A 36 26.56 -0.95 17.67
C GLU A 36 25.53 -2.08 17.68
N GLN A 37 24.59 -2.09 18.63
CA GLN A 37 23.49 -3.07 18.68
C GLN A 37 22.23 -2.61 17.94
N GLN A 38 22.32 -1.59 17.08
CA GLN A 38 21.28 -1.31 16.10
C GLN A 38 21.38 -2.33 14.96
N GLN A 39 21.06 -3.58 15.30
CA GLN A 39 20.56 -4.58 14.38
C GLN A 39 19.56 -3.86 13.46
N PRO A 40 19.69 -3.93 12.12
CA PRO A 40 18.76 -3.23 11.24
C PRO A 40 17.37 -3.77 11.50
N SER A 41 16.62 -3.10 12.37
CA SER A 41 15.21 -3.35 12.68
C SER A 41 14.38 -2.87 11.51
N GLY A 42 14.58 -3.49 10.35
CA GLY A 42 13.93 -3.17 9.10
C GLY A 42 13.74 -4.44 8.29
N LEU A 43 12.55 -4.59 7.70
CA LEU A 43 12.31 -5.63 6.70
C LEU A 43 13.37 -5.52 5.60
N GLU A 44 14.01 -6.65 5.28
CA GLU A 44 14.99 -6.70 4.21
C GLU A 44 14.32 -6.27 2.89
N ARG A 45 14.91 -5.29 2.22
CA ARG A 45 14.36 -4.73 0.98
C ARG A 45 14.61 -5.71 -0.17
N TYR A 46 13.74 -6.71 -0.30
CA TYR A 46 13.85 -7.75 -1.34
C TYR A 46 13.25 -7.30 -2.69
N ILE A 47 12.40 -6.27 -2.69
CA ILE A 47 11.67 -5.82 -3.88
C ILE A 47 12.58 -4.96 -4.77
N ASN A 48 12.96 -5.53 -5.92
CA ASN A 48 13.70 -4.83 -6.97
C ASN A 48 12.76 -4.13 -7.97
N HIS A 49 13.25 -3.11 -8.69
CA HIS A 49 12.42 -2.31 -9.61
C HIS A 49 11.78 -3.17 -10.71
N SER A 50 12.55 -4.10 -11.30
CA SER A 50 12.05 -5.03 -12.32
C SER A 50 10.94 -5.94 -11.78
N SER A 51 11.03 -6.37 -10.50
CA SER A 51 10.00 -7.19 -9.86
C SER A 51 8.70 -6.41 -9.66
N VAL A 52 8.77 -5.11 -9.33
CA VAL A 52 7.58 -4.24 -9.19
C VAL A 52 6.88 -4.05 -10.53
N VAL A 53 7.64 -3.80 -11.60
CA VAL A 53 7.07 -3.64 -12.95
C VAL A 53 6.41 -4.93 -13.40
N ASN A 54 7.08 -6.08 -13.23
CA ASN A 54 6.51 -7.38 -13.58
C ASN A 54 5.24 -7.66 -12.76
N PHE A 55 5.27 -7.39 -11.45
CA PHE A 55 4.12 -7.54 -10.58
C PHE A 55 2.92 -6.71 -11.06
N GLY A 56 3.13 -5.46 -11.45
CA GLY A 56 2.07 -4.60 -12.00
C GLY A 56 1.46 -5.12 -13.30
N VAL A 57 2.26 -5.76 -14.16
CA VAL A 57 1.78 -6.37 -15.41
C VAL A 57 0.94 -7.63 -15.15
N ILE A 58 1.40 -8.50 -14.24
CA ILE A 58 0.74 -9.80 -14.00
C ILE A 58 -0.48 -9.70 -13.07
N ILE A 59 -0.54 -8.73 -12.15
CA ILE A 59 -1.56 -8.71 -11.09
C ILE A 59 -2.99 -8.64 -11.63
N LEU A 60 -3.19 -8.03 -12.79
CA LEU A 60 -4.52 -7.88 -13.38
C LEU A 60 -4.89 -9.01 -14.34
N ALA A 61 -3.91 -9.73 -14.92
CA ALA A 61 -4.12 -10.81 -15.90
C ALA A 61 -5.33 -10.58 -16.85
N SER A 62 -5.51 -9.34 -17.33
CA SER A 62 -6.80 -8.86 -17.87
C SER A 62 -7.12 -9.31 -19.29
N TRP A 63 -6.16 -9.92 -19.97
CA TRP A 63 -6.24 -10.37 -21.35
C TRP A 63 -7.37 -11.41 -21.58
N GLU A 64 -7.62 -12.29 -20.61
CA GLU A 64 -8.69 -13.30 -20.69
C GLU A 64 -10.08 -12.65 -20.65
N SER A 65 -10.27 -11.70 -19.73
CA SER A 65 -11.50 -10.91 -19.62
C SER A 65 -11.79 -10.12 -20.88
N PHE A 66 -10.75 -9.56 -21.52
CA PHE A 66 -10.90 -8.86 -22.79
C PHE A 66 -11.36 -9.80 -23.91
N ALA A 67 -10.78 -11.00 -24.02
CA ALA A 67 -11.13 -11.97 -25.05
C ALA A 67 -12.61 -12.40 -24.96
N VAL A 68 -13.10 -12.70 -23.75
CA VAL A 68 -14.50 -13.13 -23.53
C VAL A 68 -15.49 -11.98 -23.76
N THR A 69 -15.13 -10.76 -23.37
CA THR A 69 -16.03 -9.60 -23.46
C THR A 69 -16.01 -8.91 -24.83
N PHE A 70 -15.05 -9.25 -25.69
CA PHE A 70 -14.87 -8.65 -27.00
C PHE A 70 -16.14 -8.72 -27.88
N GLN A 71 -16.80 -9.88 -27.89
CA GLN A 71 -18.05 -10.05 -28.67
C GLN A 71 -19.19 -9.18 -28.13
N PHE A 72 -19.31 -9.05 -26.81
CA PHE A 72 -20.33 -8.19 -26.20
C PHE A 72 -20.08 -6.72 -26.50
N ALA A 73 -18.82 -6.28 -26.52
CA ALA A 73 -18.45 -4.91 -26.86
C ALA A 73 -18.83 -4.58 -28.32
N LEU A 74 -18.55 -5.49 -29.25
CA LEU A 74 -18.96 -5.38 -30.66
C LEU A 74 -20.48 -5.29 -30.82
N ALA A 75 -21.22 -6.15 -30.12
CA ALA A 75 -22.68 -6.20 -30.25
C ALA A 75 -23.38 -4.95 -29.69
N ASN A 76 -22.87 -4.37 -28.60
CA ASN A 76 -23.53 -3.25 -27.91
C ASN A 76 -23.09 -1.86 -28.39
N GLY A 77 -21.83 -1.70 -28.83
CA GLY A 77 -21.27 -0.39 -29.19
C GLY A 77 -20.63 -0.31 -30.56
N GLY A 78 -20.54 -1.42 -31.28
CA GLY A 78 -19.89 -1.51 -32.59
C GLY A 78 -18.35 -1.32 -32.54
N PRO A 79 -17.67 -1.43 -33.68
CA PRO A 79 -16.20 -1.35 -33.73
C PRO A 79 -15.64 0.01 -33.32
N ALA A 80 -16.38 1.10 -33.57
CA ALA A 80 -15.93 2.45 -33.28
C ALA A 80 -15.83 2.71 -31.76
N SER A 81 -16.80 2.23 -30.97
CA SER A 81 -16.75 2.40 -29.51
C SER A 81 -15.58 1.64 -28.89
N MET A 82 -15.19 0.50 -29.45
CA MET A 82 -14.06 -0.27 -28.94
C MET A 82 -12.74 0.48 -29.14
N PHE A 83 -12.53 1.02 -30.34
CA PHE A 83 -11.31 1.76 -30.64
C PHE A 83 -11.22 3.06 -29.85
N TYR A 84 -12.20 3.95 -29.98
CA TYR A 84 -12.18 5.23 -29.28
C TYR A 84 -12.35 5.10 -27.76
N GLY A 85 -13.15 4.12 -27.32
CA GLY A 85 -13.34 3.80 -25.90
C GLY A 85 -12.08 3.27 -25.25
N SER A 86 -11.32 2.39 -25.92
CA SER A 86 -10.03 1.90 -25.41
C SER A 86 -8.99 3.01 -25.27
N ILE A 87 -8.93 3.95 -26.22
CA ILE A 87 -8.01 5.10 -26.17
C ILE A 87 -8.36 6.02 -25.00
N LEU A 88 -9.65 6.36 -24.88
CA LEU A 88 -10.13 7.24 -23.80
C LEU A 88 -9.94 6.58 -22.42
N ALA A 89 -10.26 5.29 -22.30
CA ALA A 89 -10.06 4.53 -21.07
C ALA A 89 -8.57 4.41 -20.71
N GLY A 90 -7.70 4.16 -21.70
CA GLY A 90 -6.25 4.10 -21.51
C GLY A 90 -5.68 5.43 -21.04
N PHE A 91 -6.06 6.54 -21.68
CA PHE A 91 -5.63 7.87 -21.26
C PHE A 91 -6.10 8.21 -19.84
N GLY A 92 -7.37 7.91 -19.52
CA GLY A 92 -7.91 8.10 -18.17
C GLY A 92 -7.16 7.27 -17.12
N ALA A 93 -6.87 6.00 -17.43
CA ALA A 93 -6.12 5.12 -16.54
C ALA A 93 -4.68 5.62 -16.33
N CYS A 94 -4.00 6.08 -17.39
CA CYS A 94 -2.67 6.68 -17.29
C CYS A 94 -2.68 7.96 -16.44
N ALA A 95 -3.67 8.85 -16.63
CA ALA A 95 -3.78 10.08 -15.86
C ALA A 95 -3.97 9.80 -14.35
N VAL A 96 -4.80 8.81 -14.01
CA VAL A 96 -4.95 8.34 -12.62
C VAL A 96 -3.64 7.73 -12.11
N GLY A 97 -2.99 6.90 -12.92
CA GLY A 97 -1.71 6.26 -12.57
C GLY A 97 -0.60 7.27 -12.29
N PHE A 98 -0.44 8.30 -13.13
CA PHE A 98 0.54 9.37 -12.91
C PHE A 98 0.21 10.19 -11.66
N SER A 99 -1.06 10.50 -11.40
CA SER A 99 -1.46 11.20 -10.17
C SER A 99 -1.10 10.41 -8.91
N LEU A 100 -1.32 9.09 -8.92
CA LEU A 100 -0.90 8.21 -7.81
C LEU A 100 0.62 8.08 -7.73
N ALA A 101 1.35 8.12 -8.85
CA ALA A 101 2.80 8.06 -8.87
C ALA A 101 3.44 9.31 -8.22
N GLU A 102 2.90 10.50 -8.50
CA GLU A 102 3.32 11.75 -7.85
C GLU A 102 3.10 11.66 -6.32
N LEU A 103 1.92 11.18 -5.89
CA LEU A 103 1.63 10.95 -4.48
C LEU A 103 2.57 9.92 -3.84
N ALA A 104 2.89 8.84 -4.55
CA ALA A 104 3.82 7.81 -4.10
C ALA A 104 5.25 8.31 -3.92
N SER A 105 5.65 9.32 -4.71
CA SER A 105 6.97 9.94 -4.60
C SER A 105 7.11 10.83 -3.35
N ILE A 106 6.00 11.45 -2.91
CA ILE A 106 5.99 12.37 -1.76
C ILE A 106 5.94 11.59 -0.44
N ASP A 107 5.06 10.59 -0.34
CA ASP A 107 4.86 9.82 0.90
C ASP A 107 4.83 8.30 0.60
N PRO A 108 6.01 7.64 0.55
CA PRO A 108 6.11 6.21 0.27
C PRO A 108 5.67 5.40 1.49
N THR A 109 4.39 5.03 1.52
CA THR A 109 3.78 4.30 2.65
C THR A 109 3.04 3.05 2.20
N VAL A 110 3.12 2.00 3.02
CA VAL A 110 2.33 0.77 2.81
C VAL A 110 0.86 1.09 3.07
N GLY A 111 -0.02 0.66 2.16
CA GLY A 111 -1.45 0.97 2.24
C GLY A 111 -1.79 2.43 1.89
N ALA A 112 -0.90 3.09 1.15
CA ALA A 112 -0.99 4.43 0.60
C ALA A 112 -2.42 5.02 0.45
N GLN A 113 -3.34 4.34 -0.23
CA GLN A 113 -4.66 4.88 -0.57
C GLN A 113 -5.46 5.40 0.65
N TYR A 114 -5.52 4.64 1.76
CA TYR A 114 -6.27 5.08 2.95
C TYR A 114 -5.50 6.12 3.78
N ARG A 115 -4.16 6.10 3.70
CA ARG A 115 -3.29 7.03 4.42
C ARG A 115 -3.28 8.39 3.74
N TRP A 116 -3.13 8.40 2.42
CA TRP A 116 -3.19 9.61 1.61
C TRP A 116 -4.56 10.26 1.72
N SER A 117 -5.65 9.49 1.70
CA SER A 117 -7.00 10.05 1.87
C SER A 117 -7.23 10.65 3.26
N ALA A 118 -6.62 10.09 4.31
CA ALA A 118 -6.66 10.69 5.66
C ALA A 118 -5.75 11.92 5.78
N ASN A 119 -4.56 11.91 5.18
CA ASN A 119 -3.56 12.97 5.31
C ASN A 119 -3.88 14.20 4.46
N LEU A 120 -4.49 14.02 3.28
CA LEU A 120 -4.84 15.11 2.36
C LEU A 120 -6.24 15.69 2.62
N ALA A 121 -7.01 15.13 3.55
CA ALA A 121 -8.32 15.65 3.89
C ALA A 121 -8.19 16.98 4.69
N PRO A 122 -8.92 18.04 4.29
CA PRO A 122 -8.89 19.33 5.01
C PRO A 122 -9.68 19.31 6.33
N SER A 123 -10.59 18.34 6.51
CA SER A 123 -11.37 18.13 7.73
C SER A 123 -11.84 16.67 7.81
N ALA A 124 -12.03 16.15 9.03
CA ALA A 124 -12.51 14.78 9.30
C ALA A 124 -11.62 13.66 8.71
N ASN A 125 -10.30 13.79 8.86
CA ASN A 125 -9.27 12.87 8.33
C ASN A 125 -9.54 11.39 8.64
N ARG A 126 -10.02 11.11 9.86
CA ARG A 126 -10.36 9.73 10.29
C ARG A 126 -11.58 9.16 9.56
N PHE A 127 -12.54 10.02 9.18
CA PHE A 127 -13.73 9.61 8.44
C PHE A 127 -13.39 9.31 6.99
N TRP A 128 -12.65 10.19 6.30
CA TRP A 128 -12.26 9.98 4.90
C TRP A 128 -11.31 8.80 4.72
N GLY A 129 -10.37 8.60 5.65
CA GLY A 129 -9.53 7.40 5.68
C GLY A 129 -10.35 6.11 5.85
N LEU A 130 -11.30 6.12 6.79
CA LEU A 130 -12.18 4.98 7.05
C LEU A 130 -13.10 4.67 5.85
N LEU A 131 -13.70 5.71 5.25
CA LEU A 131 -14.57 5.57 4.09
C LEU A 131 -13.81 5.02 2.88
N GLN A 132 -12.60 5.54 2.60
CA GLN A 132 -11.74 5.01 1.55
C GLN A 132 -11.37 3.55 1.80
N GLY A 133 -11.05 3.19 3.04
CA GLY A 133 -10.77 1.81 3.43
C GLY A 133 -11.96 0.88 3.16
N TRP A 134 -13.16 1.27 3.59
CA TRP A 134 -14.38 0.49 3.36
C TRP A 134 -14.75 0.34 1.88
N ILE A 135 -14.60 1.40 1.08
CA ILE A 135 -14.83 1.33 -0.37
C ILE A 135 -13.86 0.33 -1.00
N THR A 136 -12.59 0.36 -0.59
CA THR A 136 -11.57 -0.54 -1.12
C THR A 136 -11.88 -2.00 -0.73
N THR A 137 -12.23 -2.26 0.53
CA THR A 137 -12.64 -3.60 0.98
C THR A 137 -13.87 -4.10 0.22
N ALA A 138 -14.89 -3.26 0.06
CA ALA A 138 -16.09 -3.62 -0.70
C ALA A 138 -15.75 -3.94 -2.16
N ALA A 139 -14.88 -3.13 -2.80
CA ALA A 139 -14.42 -3.37 -4.16
C ALA A 139 -13.73 -4.73 -4.30
N TRP A 140 -12.83 -5.09 -3.37
CA TRP A 140 -12.18 -6.42 -3.38
C TRP A 140 -13.17 -7.56 -3.12
N CYS A 141 -14.16 -7.37 -2.25
CA CYS A 141 -15.21 -8.38 -2.03
C CYS A 141 -16.04 -8.62 -3.30
N PHE A 142 -16.47 -7.57 -3.99
CA PHE A 142 -17.22 -7.71 -5.26
C PHE A 142 -16.35 -8.23 -6.39
N ALA A 143 -15.07 -7.82 -6.42
CA ALA A 143 -14.11 -8.29 -7.42
C ALA A 143 -13.86 -9.80 -7.32
N CYS A 144 -14.05 -10.43 -6.15
CA CYS A 144 -13.90 -11.87 -6.00
C CYS A 144 -14.90 -12.68 -6.86
N GLY A 145 -16.11 -12.15 -7.11
CA GLY A 145 -17.14 -12.86 -7.89
C GLY A 145 -16.95 -12.80 -9.40
N GLY A 146 -16.29 -11.76 -9.90
CA GLY A 146 -16.11 -11.53 -11.34
C GLY A 146 -15.27 -12.62 -12.03
N PRO A 147 -14.00 -12.84 -11.63
CA PRO A 147 -13.10 -13.78 -12.30
C PRO A 147 -13.65 -15.21 -12.38
N PRO A 148 -14.21 -15.82 -11.30
CA PRO A 148 -14.80 -17.15 -11.39
C PRO A 148 -15.92 -17.25 -12.42
N SER A 149 -16.73 -16.19 -12.58
CA SER A 149 -17.80 -16.17 -13.58
C SER A 149 -17.25 -16.18 -15.01
N ILE A 150 -16.12 -15.50 -15.25
CA ILE A 150 -15.46 -15.50 -16.57
C ILE A 150 -14.84 -16.87 -16.84
N LEU A 151 -14.16 -17.48 -15.86
CA LEU A 151 -13.63 -18.84 -16.00
C LEU A 151 -14.73 -19.87 -16.31
N ALA A 152 -15.87 -19.78 -15.62
CA ALA A 152 -17.01 -20.66 -15.90
C ALA A 152 -17.51 -20.51 -17.35
N ASN A 153 -17.62 -19.28 -17.86
CA ASN A 153 -18.00 -19.03 -19.25
C ASN A 153 -16.99 -19.60 -20.25
N ILE A 154 -15.68 -19.49 -19.96
CA ILE A 154 -14.62 -20.06 -20.81
C ILE A 154 -14.75 -21.60 -20.85
N ILE A 155 -14.95 -22.25 -19.71
CA ILE A 155 -15.10 -23.71 -19.62
C ILE A 155 -16.35 -24.17 -20.39
N THR A 156 -17.49 -23.50 -20.22
CA THR A 156 -18.72 -23.82 -20.97
C THR A 156 -18.54 -23.61 -22.47
N SER A 157 -17.86 -22.53 -22.87
CA SER A 157 -17.56 -22.26 -24.29
C SER A 157 -16.68 -23.36 -24.90
N LEU A 158 -15.68 -23.84 -24.15
CA LEU A 158 -14.84 -24.96 -24.55
C LEU A 158 -15.62 -26.28 -24.65
N ALA A 159 -16.57 -26.53 -23.73
CA ALA A 159 -17.40 -27.73 -23.74
C ALA A 159 -18.32 -27.77 -24.97
N ILE A 160 -18.97 -26.65 -25.30
CA ILE A 160 -19.81 -26.52 -26.51
C ILE A 160 -18.96 -26.73 -27.78
N PHE A 161 -17.72 -26.24 -27.79
CA PHE A 161 -16.84 -26.39 -28.94
C PHE A 161 -16.35 -27.84 -29.16
N ASN A 162 -16.20 -28.63 -28.09
CA ASN A 162 -15.70 -30.01 -28.19
C ASN A 162 -16.80 -31.08 -28.29
N TYR A 163 -18.03 -30.77 -27.88
CA TYR A 163 -19.15 -31.72 -27.86
C TYR A 163 -20.38 -31.12 -28.54
N ASP A 164 -20.67 -31.56 -29.76
CA ASP A 164 -21.80 -31.06 -30.57
C ASP A 164 -23.19 -31.27 -29.90
N ASN A 165 -23.31 -32.22 -28.97
CA ASN A 165 -24.55 -32.53 -28.25
C ASN A 165 -24.65 -31.85 -26.86
N TYR A 166 -23.71 -30.98 -26.50
CA TYR A 166 -23.70 -30.37 -25.17
C TYR A 166 -24.62 -29.13 -25.12
N ALA A 167 -25.77 -29.29 -24.45
CA ALA A 167 -26.66 -28.19 -24.10
C ALA A 167 -26.37 -27.74 -22.66
N PRO A 168 -25.93 -26.49 -22.42
CA PRO A 168 -25.66 -26.01 -21.07
C PRO A 168 -26.98 -25.90 -20.28
N GLU A 169 -27.11 -26.70 -19.22
CA GLU A 169 -28.20 -26.59 -18.25
C GLU A 169 -27.77 -25.60 -17.14
N ARG A 170 -28.67 -24.69 -16.78
CA ARG A 170 -28.37 -23.53 -15.92
C ARG A 170 -28.26 -23.88 -14.44
#